data_AF-A0A7K4MYG6-F1
#
_entry.id   AF-A0A7K4MYG6-F1
#
_cell.length_a   1.000
_cell.length_b   1.000
_cell.length_c   1.000
_cell.angle_alpha   90.00
_cell.angle_beta   90.00
_cell.angle_gamma   90.00
#
_symmetry.space_group_name_H-M   'P 1'
#
loop_
_entity.id
_entity.type
_entity.pdbx_description
1 polymer ?
#
loop_
_entity_poly.entity_id
_entity_poly.type
_entity_poly.pdbx_seq_one_letter_code
_entity_poly.pdbx_strand_id
1 'polypeptide(L)' 'MIDKNPVLSVVDGKMCINGKTFEHTELRESKEYLQSIDAEEALFYPENEEEIEELNEIITKMGEISPEFFGDETISYYLN' A
#
# COMPACT_ATOMS: atom_id res chain seq x y z
N MET A 1 -6.12 -18.32 -13.56
CA MET A 1 -6.80 -17.14 -12.98
C MET A 1 -5.75 -16.44 -12.15
N ILE A 2 -5.36 -15.23 -12.53
CA ILE A 2 -4.57 -14.38 -11.64
C ILE A 2 -5.57 -13.87 -10.63
N ASP A 3 -5.28 -14.07 -9.35
CA ASP A 3 -6.10 -13.53 -8.28
C ASP A 3 -5.98 -12.00 -8.35
N LYS A 4 -7.05 -11.34 -8.80
CA LYS A 4 -7.11 -9.88 -8.98
C LYS A 4 -7.24 -9.13 -7.66
N ASN A 5 -7.37 -9.86 -6.56
CA ASN A 5 -7.67 -9.32 -5.25
C ASN A 5 -6.52 -9.64 -4.31
N PRO A 6 -5.39 -8.90 -4.41
CA PRO A 6 -4.26 -9.10 -3.53
C PRO A 6 -4.64 -8.97 -2.05
N VAL A 7 -4.03 -9.81 -1.22
CA VAL A 7 -4.23 -9.76 0.23
C VAL A 7 -3.17 -8.86 0.86
N LEU A 8 -3.64 -7.86 1.59
CA LEU A 8 -2.86 -7.01 2.47
C LEU A 8 -2.63 -7.73 3.81
N SER A 9 -1.46 -7.52 4.36
CA SER A 9 -1.07 -7.95 5.70
C SER A 9 0.01 -7.03 6.24
N VAL A 10 0.26 -7.07 7.54
CA VAL A 10 1.40 -6.42 8.16
C VAL A 10 2.44 -7.47 8.53
N VAL A 11 3.68 -7.23 8.11
CA VAL A 11 4.82 -8.10 8.45
C VAL A 11 5.95 -7.20 8.94
N ASP A 12 6.42 -7.42 10.16
CA ASP A 12 7.48 -6.63 10.81
C ASP A 12 7.20 -5.11 10.80
N GLY A 13 5.95 -4.71 11.05
CA GLY A 13 5.53 -3.31 11.05
C GLY A 13 5.56 -2.64 9.65
N LYS A 14 5.54 -3.45 8.58
CA LYS A 14 5.58 -2.99 7.18
C LYS A 14 4.40 -3.54 6.40
N MET A 15 4.00 -2.80 5.37
CA MET A 15 2.93 -3.22 4.48
C MET A 15 3.40 -4.41 3.65
N CYS A 16 2.59 -5.47 3.60
CA CYS A 16 2.85 -6.66 2.81
C CYS A 16 1.65 -6.95 1.90
N ILE A 17 1.92 -7.15 0.61
CA ILE A 17 0.90 -7.45 -0.41
C ILE A 17 1.26 -8.78 -1.06
N ASN A 18 0.40 -9.80 -0.92
CA ASN A 18 0.64 -11.15 -1.45
C ASN A 18 2.02 -11.75 -1.06
N GLY A 19 2.49 -11.46 0.16
CA GLY A 19 3.80 -11.91 0.65
C GLY A 19 5.00 -11.07 0.21
N LYS A 20 4.78 -9.97 -0.54
CA LYS A 20 5.80 -8.98 -0.84
C LYS A 20 5.73 -7.82 0.15
N THR A 21 6.76 -7.66 0.95
CA THR A 21 6.90 -6.55 1.91
C THR A 21 7.41 -5.28 1.23
N PHE A 22 6.89 -4.13 1.66
CA PHE A 22 7.26 -2.80 1.19
C PHE A 22 7.66 -1.93 2.38
N GLU A 23 8.78 -1.22 2.25
CA GLU A 23 9.25 -0.25 3.26
C GLU A 23 8.33 0.97 3.32
N HIS A 24 8.36 1.71 4.45
CA HIS A 24 7.56 2.94 4.61
C HIS A 24 7.84 4.02 3.56
N THR A 25 8.97 3.94 2.84
CA THR A 25 9.32 4.84 1.73
C THR A 25 8.81 4.36 0.37
N GLU A 26 8.32 3.13 0.27
CA GLU A 26 8.02 2.43 -0.99
C GLU A 26 6.53 2.49 -1.37
N LEU A 27 5.83 3.58 -1.01
CA LEU A 27 4.40 3.75 -1.32
C LEU A 27 4.13 3.76 -2.83
N ARG A 28 5.07 4.29 -3.62
CA ARG A 28 4.93 4.34 -5.08
C ARG A 28 5.06 2.93 -5.66
N GLU A 29 6.07 2.19 -5.23
CA GLU A 29 6.38 0.84 -5.67
C GLU A 29 5.25 -0.13 -5.31
N SER A 30 4.58 0.06 -4.17
CA SER A 30 3.40 -0.72 -3.80
C SER A 30 2.21 -0.44 -4.71
N LYS A 31 1.98 0.83 -5.11
CA LYS A 31 0.93 1.21 -6.07
C LYS A 31 1.21 0.64 -7.47
N GLU A 32 2.46 0.78 -7.95
CA GLU A 32 2.90 0.22 -9.23
C GLU A 32 2.78 -1.32 -9.25
N TYR A 33 3.07 -1.98 -8.13
CA TYR A 33 2.85 -3.42 -7.99
C TYR A 33 1.38 -3.81 -8.15
N LEU A 34 0.46 -3.13 -7.46
CA LEU A 34 -0.98 -3.38 -7.56
C LEU A 34 -1.48 -3.22 -9.01
N GLN A 35 -1.01 -2.19 -9.72
CA GLN A 35 -1.35 -1.98 -11.13
C GLN A 35 -0.76 -3.07 -12.03
N SER A 36 0.47 -3.52 -11.77
CA SER A 36 1.13 -4.55 -12.57
C SER A 36 0.44 -5.92 -12.53
N ILE A 37 -0.36 -6.17 -11.47
CA ILE A 37 -1.14 -7.40 -11.31
C ILE A 37 -2.62 -7.20 -11.68
N ASP A 38 -2.97 -6.07 -12.30
CA ASP A 38 -4.35 -5.68 -12.61
C ASP A 38 -5.28 -5.77 -11.38
N ALA A 39 -4.78 -5.37 -10.21
CA ALA A 39 -5.58 -5.41 -8.98
C ALA A 39 -6.68 -4.35 -9.01
N GLU A 40 -7.92 -4.78 -8.82
CA GLU A 40 -9.07 -3.87 -8.72
C GLU A 40 -9.27 -3.42 -7.27
N GLU A 41 -9.07 -4.34 -6.32
CA GLU A 41 -9.19 -4.10 -4.89
C GLU A 41 -8.16 -4.92 -4.12
N ALA A 42 -7.71 -4.42 -2.98
CA ALA A 42 -6.87 -5.18 -2.06
C ALA A 42 -7.70 -5.58 -0.84
N LEU A 43 -7.64 -6.85 -0.46
CA LEU A 43 -8.40 -7.42 0.65
C LEU A 43 -7.55 -7.45 1.91
N PHE A 44 -8.12 -7.07 3.04
CA PHE A 44 -7.47 -7.13 4.34
C PHE A 44 -8.37 -7.90 5.30
N TYR A 45 -7.79 -8.88 6.00
CA TYR A 45 -8.50 -9.78 6.91
C TYR A 45 -7.91 -9.66 8.32
N PRO A 46 -8.25 -8.60 9.06
CA PRO A 46 -7.72 -8.39 10.40
C PRO A 46 -8.28 -9.42 11.38
N GLU A 47 -7.44 -9.92 12.29
CA GLU A 47 -7.89 -10.77 13.39
C GLU A 47 -8.46 -9.97 14.57
N ASN A 48 -8.08 -8.69 14.70
CA ASN A 48 -8.46 -7.81 15.80
C ASN A 48 -8.41 -6.32 15.39
N GLU A 49 -8.84 -5.42 16.28
CA GLU A 49 -8.81 -3.96 16.04
C GLU A 49 -7.37 -3.40 16.00
N GLU A 50 -6.43 -4.02 16.73
CA GLU A 50 -5.02 -3.61 16.78
C GLU A 50 -4.36 -3.72 15.40
N GLU A 51 -4.64 -4.78 14.63
CA GLU A 51 -4.15 -4.94 13.26
C GLU A 51 -4.72 -3.89 12.29
N ILE A 52 -5.96 -3.43 12.53
CA ILE A 52 -6.56 -2.35 11.74
C ILE A 52 -5.85 -1.03 12.04
N GLU A 53 -5.56 -0.75 13.30
CA GLU A 53 -4.81 0.44 13.71
C GLU A 53 -3.38 0.41 13.15
N GLU A 54 -2.69 -0.74 13.23
CA GLU A 54 -1.33 -0.91 12.73
C GLU A 54 -1.26 -0.68 11.21
N LEU A 55 -2.16 -1.28 10.44
CA LEU A 55 -2.19 -1.06 9.00
C LEU A 55 -2.49 0.42 8.66
N ASN A 56 -3.43 1.05 9.37
CA ASN A 56 -3.72 2.47 9.17
C ASN A 56 -2.53 3.37 9.50
N GLU A 57 -1.79 3.08 10.57
CA GLU A 57 -0.57 3.81 10.93
C GLU A 57 0.48 3.68 9.83
N ILE A 58 0.70 2.46 9.32
CA ILE A 58 1.66 2.19 8.24
C ILE A 58 1.28 2.96 6.97
N ILE A 59 0.02 2.89 6.54
CA ILE A 59 -0.47 3.58 5.34
C ILE A 59 -0.37 5.10 5.52
N THR A 60 -0.74 5.62 6.69
CA THR A 60 -0.64 7.05 7.01
C THR A 60 0.81 7.51 6.95
N LYS A 61 1.72 6.78 7.60
CA LYS A 61 3.15 7.07 7.62
C LYS A 61 3.76 7.00 6.22
N MET A 62 3.38 6.01 5.42
CA MET A 62 3.77 5.92 4.01
C MET A 62 3.29 7.15 3.22
N GLY A 63 2.05 7.60 3.47
CA GLY A 63 1.49 8.82 2.92
C GLY A 63 2.31 10.04 3.30
N GLU A 64 2.57 10.25 4.59
CA GLU A 64 3.33 11.39 5.10
C GLU A 64 4.75 11.45 4.55
N ILE A 65 5.43 10.31 4.41
CA ILE A 65 6.80 10.24 3.87
C ILE A 65 6.81 10.40 2.35
N SER A 66 5.69 10.11 1.68
CA SER A 66 5.60 10.18 0.23
C SER A 66 5.86 11.62 -0.25
N PRO A 67 6.69 11.81 -1.28
CA PRO A 67 6.89 13.13 -1.89
C PRO A 67 5.59 13.73 -2.43
N GLU A 68 4.56 12.92 -2.66
CA GLU A 68 3.20 13.36 -3.03
C GLU A 68 2.49 14.15 -1.91
N PHE A 69 2.91 14.00 -0.64
CA PHE A 69 2.30 14.66 0.52
C PHE A 69 2.90 16.04 0.81
N PHE A 70 4.16 16.27 0.43
CA PHE A 70 4.88 17.54 0.64
C PHE A 70 4.81 18.51 -0.55
N GLY A 71 4.08 18.18 -1.61
CA GLY A 71 4.00 18.98 -2.84
C GLY A 71 2.74 19.84 -2.93
N ASP A 72 2.88 21.15 -2.77
CA ASP A 72 1.94 22.23 -3.16
C ASP A 72 1.70 22.33 -4.70
N GLU A 73 2.03 21.28 -5.45
CA GLU A 73 1.65 21.11 -6.83
C GLU A 73 1.32 19.63 -7.02
N THR A 74 0.06 19.36 -7.31
CA THR A 74 -0.37 18.09 -7.87
C THR A 74 0.34 17.95 -9.22
N ILE A 75 1.56 17.42 -9.22
CA ILE A 75 2.17 16.89 -10.42
C ILE A 75 1.38 15.62 -10.72
N SER A 76 0.30 15.80 -11.49
CA SER A 76 -0.51 14.73 -12.03
C SER A 76 0.36 13.91 -12.98
N TYR A 77 1.02 12.90 -12.44
CA TYR A 77 1.66 11.89 -13.25
C TYR A 77 0.57 10.98 -13.80
N TYR A 78 0.24 11.19 -15.07
CA TYR A 78 -0.57 10.24 -15.82
C TYR A 78 0.16 8.89 -15.85
N LEU A 79 -0.46 7.88 -15.25
CA LEU A 79 -0.12 6.50 -15.47
C LEU A 79 -0.61 6.10 -16.86
N ASN A 80 0.34 5.73 -17.73
CA ASN A 80 0.06 5.25 -19.08
C ASN A 80 -0.60 3.86 -19.05
#